data_AF-A0A3D4CPI5-F1
#
_entry.id   AF-A0A3D4CPI5-F1
#
_cell.length_a   1.000
_cell.length_b   1.000
_cell.length_c   1.000
_cell.angle_alpha   90.00
_cell.angle_beta   90.00
_cell.angle_gamma   90.00
#
_symmetry.space_group_name_H-M   'P 1'
#
loop_
_entity.id
_entity.type
_entity.pdbx_description
1 polymer ?
#
loop_
_entity_poly.entity_id
_entity_poly.type
_entity_poly.pdbx_seq_one_letter_code
_entity_poly.pdbx_strand_id
1 'polypeptide(L)'
;MIPGHFSDVMQFKTNNNWIVKEFRRYDDLYLFRKQIKSEDDILRVHGRRLNTFIPEHHLIFGTNDKGEKIGFIAMRKVIGEDLSRMNTVSKELVGQLEDTLSAAVELYRLTAEALGNGYFPDLFPPQEDMTVRFGNMMWGKVEDKLGLYTVDTFPLLSMSDAENISRRLVLAVKSFESEKGVKISPEFVEKITRELIEIDKNHKRGR
;
A
#
# COMPACT_ATOMS: atom_id res chain seq x y z
N MET A 1 5.91 29.41 -12.83
CA MET A 1 4.83 29.20 -11.85
C MET A 1 4.07 27.94 -12.24
N ILE A 2 4.22 26.88 -11.43
CA ILE A 2 3.23 25.83 -11.23
C ILE A 2 3.15 25.72 -9.69
N PRO A 3 1.99 25.97 -9.06
CA PRO A 3 1.85 25.82 -7.62
C PRO A 3 1.65 24.34 -7.32
N GLY A 4 2.74 23.63 -7.03
CA GLY A 4 2.68 22.27 -6.50
C GLY A 4 2.76 22.34 -4.99
N HIS A 5 1.69 21.95 -4.29
CA HIS A 5 1.76 21.58 -2.88
C HIS A 5 2.72 20.40 -2.72
N PHE A 6 4.00 20.70 -2.53
CA PHE A 6 5.00 19.78 -2.00
C PHE A 6 5.01 19.99 -0.49
N SER A 7 4.13 19.31 0.25
CA SER A 7 4.26 19.30 1.71
C SER A 7 5.44 18.41 2.08
N ASP A 8 6.60 19.05 2.21
CA ASP A 8 7.67 18.79 3.17
C ASP A 8 7.83 17.35 3.66
N VAL A 9 8.65 16.57 2.94
CA VAL A 9 9.69 15.82 3.64
C VAL A 9 11.05 16.13 3.02
N MET A 10 11.93 16.68 3.86
CA MET A 10 13.31 17.00 3.55
C MET A 10 14.09 15.77 3.10
N GLN A 11 14.65 15.86 1.90
CA GLN A 11 15.64 14.93 1.38
C GLN A 11 16.92 15.02 2.21
N PHE A 12 17.15 14.07 3.12
CA PHE A 12 18.52 13.72 3.45
C PHE A 12 19.06 12.95 2.25
N LYS A 13 19.95 13.60 1.50
CA LYS A 13 20.64 13.05 0.33
C LYS A 13 21.48 11.86 0.78
N THR A 14 20.86 10.68 0.81
CA THR A 14 21.61 9.43 0.84
C THR A 14 21.92 9.10 -0.61
N ASN A 15 23.17 8.76 -0.90
CA ASN A 15 23.73 8.69 -2.26
C ASN A 15 23.14 7.57 -3.15
N ASN A 16 21.97 7.03 -2.83
CA ASN A 16 21.25 5.98 -3.54
C ASN A 16 19.77 6.41 -3.68
N ASN A 17 19.09 5.95 -4.73
CA ASN A 17 17.71 6.30 -5.13
C ASN A 17 16.61 6.06 -4.06
N TRP A 18 16.64 6.74 -2.92
CA TRP A 18 15.72 6.55 -1.79
C TRP A 18 14.90 7.81 -1.51
N ILE A 19 13.62 7.63 -1.17
CA ILE A 19 12.74 8.68 -0.64
C ILE A 19 12.62 8.45 0.87
N VAL A 20 12.73 9.52 1.67
CA VAL A 20 12.66 9.46 3.13
C VAL A 20 11.41 10.19 3.62
N LYS A 21 10.65 9.61 4.56
CA LYS A 21 9.44 10.18 5.18
C LYS A 21 9.63 10.36 6.70
N GLU A 22 9.32 11.54 7.25
CA GLU A 22 9.47 11.93 8.67
C GLU A 22 8.22 11.58 9.51
N PHE A 23 8.40 11.18 10.79
CA PHE A 23 7.32 10.98 11.77
C PHE A 23 7.56 11.76 13.07
N ARG A 24 6.58 12.55 13.53
CA ARG A 24 6.81 13.64 14.50
C ARG A 24 6.45 13.34 15.96
N ARG A 25 5.66 12.31 16.30
CA ARG A 25 5.29 12.03 17.70
C ARG A 25 5.95 10.76 18.24
N TYR A 26 6.23 10.75 19.55
CA TYR A 26 6.76 9.56 20.22
C TYR A 26 5.83 8.36 20.10
N ASP A 27 4.51 8.59 20.15
CA ASP A 27 3.50 7.57 19.89
C ASP A 27 3.50 7.11 18.44
N ASP A 28 3.65 8.04 17.48
CA ASP A 28 3.81 7.69 16.06
C ASP A 28 5.03 6.79 15.90
N LEU A 29 6.16 7.12 16.52
CA LEU A 29 7.39 6.33 16.48
C LEU A 29 7.23 4.94 17.11
N TYR A 30 6.54 4.84 18.24
CA TYR A 30 6.31 3.58 18.92
C TYR A 30 5.34 2.67 18.14
N LEU A 31 4.20 3.22 17.70
CA LEU A 31 3.23 2.54 16.85
C LEU A 31 3.89 2.10 15.55
N PHE A 32 4.65 3.00 14.93
CA PHE A 32 5.41 2.76 13.72
C PHE A 32 6.42 1.62 13.87
N ARG A 33 7.26 1.65 14.91
CA ARG A 33 8.21 0.56 15.19
C ARG A 33 7.51 -0.78 15.40
N LYS A 34 6.38 -0.77 16.10
CA LYS A 34 5.60 -1.99 16.35
C LYS A 34 5.03 -2.54 15.05
N GLN A 35 4.44 -1.69 14.22
CA GLN A 35 3.80 -2.03 12.95
C GLN A 35 4.83 -2.42 11.87
N ILE A 36 5.90 -1.65 11.64
CA ILE A 36 6.98 -2.07 10.71
C ILE A 36 7.63 -3.36 11.17
N LYS A 37 7.91 -3.55 12.46
CA LYS A 37 8.46 -4.81 12.95
C LYS A 37 7.49 -5.97 12.70
N SER A 38 6.18 -5.79 12.94
CA SER A 38 5.20 -6.83 12.65
C SER A 38 5.04 -7.11 11.16
N GLU A 39 5.07 -6.08 10.33
CA GLU A 39 4.99 -6.19 8.87
C GLU A 39 6.25 -6.83 8.31
N ASP A 40 7.44 -6.44 8.78
CA ASP A 40 8.71 -7.08 8.44
C ASP A 40 8.74 -8.52 8.92
N ASP A 41 8.19 -8.86 10.09
CA ASP A 41 8.10 -10.24 10.55
C ASP A 41 7.15 -11.05 9.66
N ILE A 42 6.00 -10.49 9.26
CA ILE A 42 5.04 -11.11 8.33
C ILE A 42 5.66 -11.26 6.93
N LEU A 43 6.31 -10.22 6.40
CA LEU A 43 7.02 -10.22 5.12
C LEU A 43 8.28 -11.09 5.18
N ARG A 44 8.92 -11.27 6.33
CA ARG A 44 10.02 -12.22 6.46
C ARG A 44 9.51 -13.65 6.43
N VAL A 45 8.39 -13.94 7.09
CA VAL A 45 7.81 -15.29 7.18
C VAL A 45 7.07 -15.67 5.89
N HIS A 46 6.40 -14.72 5.24
CA HIS A 46 5.56 -14.96 4.06
C HIS A 46 5.99 -14.21 2.80
N GLY A 47 6.94 -13.27 2.88
CA GLY A 47 7.20 -12.29 1.84
C GLY A 47 8.01 -12.75 0.63
N ARG A 48 8.55 -13.99 0.60
CA ARG A 48 8.95 -14.57 -0.70
C ARG A 48 7.76 -14.65 -1.67
N ARG A 49 6.52 -14.73 -1.17
CA ARG A 49 5.28 -14.67 -1.96
C ARG A 49 4.72 -13.25 -2.12
N LEU A 50 5.29 -12.24 -1.45
CA LEU A 50 4.76 -10.87 -1.33
C LEU A 50 5.80 -9.77 -1.67
N ASN A 51 6.93 -10.11 -2.30
CA ASN A 51 8.06 -9.20 -2.60
C ASN A 51 7.74 -8.01 -3.56
N THR A 52 6.48 -7.84 -3.96
CA THR A 52 6.00 -6.84 -4.93
C THR A 52 5.26 -5.66 -4.30
N PHE A 53 4.98 -5.67 -2.99
CA PHE A 53 4.09 -4.66 -2.40
C PHE A 53 4.75 -3.31 -2.20
N ILE A 54 5.82 -3.27 -1.41
CA ILE A 54 6.47 -2.02 -1.00
C ILE A 54 7.89 -2.09 -1.58
N PRO A 55 8.35 -1.05 -2.29
CA PRO A 55 9.76 -0.93 -2.63
C PRO A 55 10.57 -1.11 -1.35
N GLU A 56 11.67 -1.87 -1.39
CA GLU A 56 12.55 -2.14 -0.22
C GLU A 56 12.59 -0.92 0.71
N HIS A 57 12.29 -1.12 1.99
CA HIS A 57 12.22 -0.06 2.99
C HIS A 57 13.19 -0.29 4.14
N HIS A 58 13.72 0.79 4.71
CA HIS A 58 14.63 0.78 5.87
C HIS A 58 14.17 1.78 6.92
N LEU A 59 14.31 1.40 8.18
CA LEU A 59 14.15 2.31 9.30
C LEU A 59 15.42 3.11 9.52
N ILE A 60 15.30 4.43 9.47
CA ILE A 60 16.39 5.36 9.82
C ILE A 60 15.94 6.16 11.04
N PHE A 61 16.83 6.31 12.02
CA PHE A 61 16.55 7.10 13.22
C PHE A 61 17.52 8.27 13.32
N GLY A 62 17.01 9.41 13.77
CA GLY A 62 17.79 10.63 13.92
C GLY A 62 17.28 11.51 15.04
N THR A 63 17.83 12.71 15.09
CA THR A 63 17.42 13.77 16.01
C THR A 63 17.14 15.03 15.19
N ASN A 64 16.04 15.74 15.44
CA ASN A 64 15.76 16.99 14.74
C ASN A 64 16.56 18.17 15.30
N ASP A 65 16.39 19.36 14.70
CA ASP A 65 17.05 20.60 15.09
C ASP A 65 16.77 21.04 16.54
N LYS A 66 15.77 20.44 17.20
CA LYS A 66 15.38 20.70 18.60
C LYS A 66 15.90 19.64 19.58
N GLY A 67 16.67 18.65 19.13
CA GLY A 67 17.16 17.57 19.99
C GLY A 67 16.14 16.43 20.21
N GLU A 68 15.01 16.42 19.51
CA GLU A 68 13.97 15.41 19.66
C GLU A 68 14.28 14.18 18.80
N LYS A 69 14.09 12.97 19.37
CA LYS A 69 14.25 11.71 18.63
C LYS A 69 13.16 11.57 17.57
N ILE A 70 13.56 11.46 16.31
CA ILE A 70 12.67 11.27 15.16
C ILE A 70 12.99 9.95 14.46
N GLY A 71 11.94 9.27 14.00
CA GLY A 71 12.06 8.13 13.09
C GLY A 71 11.74 8.53 11.66
N PHE A 72 12.32 7.78 10.73
CA PHE A 72 12.10 7.92 9.30
C PHE A 72 11.94 6.54 8.66
N ILE A 73 11.10 6.44 7.63
CA ILE A 73 11.18 5.36 6.65
C ILE A 73 12.00 5.90 5.48
N ALA A 74 13.04 5.18 5.07
CA ALA A 74 13.57 5.29 3.73
C ALA A 74 12.93 4.19 2.89
N MET A 75 12.36 4.52 1.73
CA MET A 75 11.86 3.57 0.74
C MET A 75 12.60 3.75 -0.57
N ARG A 76 12.80 2.67 -1.32
CA ARG A 76 13.32 2.79 -2.68
C ARG A 76 12.41 3.69 -3.49
N LYS A 77 13.02 4.65 -4.19
CA LYS A 77 12.31 5.57 -5.06
C LYS A 77 11.73 4.79 -6.24
N VAL A 78 10.40 4.84 -6.38
CA VAL A 78 9.73 4.50 -7.63
C VAL A 78 9.86 5.69 -8.57
N ILE A 79 10.49 5.47 -9.72
CA ILE A 79 10.53 6.46 -10.81
C ILE A 79 9.42 6.08 -11.78
N GLY A 80 8.31 6.80 -11.71
CA GLY A 80 7.11 6.43 -12.46
C GLY A 80 6.00 7.46 -12.39
N GLU A 81 4.83 7.05 -12.85
CA GLU A 81 3.61 7.84 -12.85
C GLU A 81 2.63 7.29 -11.81
N ASP A 82 1.96 8.19 -11.10
CA ASP A 82 0.85 7.84 -10.21
C ASP A 82 -0.30 7.26 -11.03
N LEU A 83 -0.77 6.07 -10.66
CA LEU A 83 -1.83 5.36 -11.37
C LEU A 83 -3.10 6.23 -11.51
N SER A 84 -3.40 7.05 -10.51
CA SER A 84 -4.55 7.96 -10.54
C SER A 84 -4.41 9.03 -11.63
N ARG A 85 -3.18 9.45 -11.95
CA ARG A 85 -2.87 10.53 -12.91
C ARG A 85 -2.66 10.04 -14.34
N MET A 86 -2.50 8.73 -14.55
CA MET A 86 -2.30 8.16 -15.86
C MET A 86 -3.50 8.39 -16.78
N ASN A 87 -3.26 8.93 -17.99
CA ASN A 87 -4.32 9.13 -18.98
C ASN A 87 -4.67 7.86 -19.77
N THR A 88 -3.72 6.94 -19.91
CA THR A 88 -3.88 5.69 -20.65
C THR A 88 -3.28 4.54 -19.87
N VAL A 89 -3.95 3.39 -19.91
CA VAL A 89 -3.53 2.18 -19.20
C VAL A 89 -3.32 1.05 -20.19
N SER A 90 -2.19 0.33 -20.07
CA SER A 90 -1.90 -0.84 -20.90
C SER A 90 -2.56 -2.10 -20.32
N LYS A 91 -2.76 -3.13 -21.16
CA LYS A 91 -3.24 -4.44 -20.69
C LYS A 91 -2.28 -5.10 -19.69
N GLU A 92 -0.98 -4.86 -19.86
CA GLU A 92 0.05 -5.33 -18.92
C GLU A 92 -0.14 -4.71 -17.53
N LEU A 93 -0.41 -3.40 -17.46
CA LEU A 93 -0.69 -2.73 -16.20
C LEU A 93 -1.95 -3.30 -15.55
N VAL A 94 -3.01 -3.58 -16.33
CA VAL A 94 -4.23 -4.23 -15.80
C VAL A 94 -3.90 -5.59 -15.18
N GLY A 95 -3.10 -6.42 -15.85
CA GLY A 95 -2.64 -7.69 -15.28
C GLY A 95 -1.84 -7.51 -13.98
N GLN A 96 -0.93 -6.54 -13.95
CA GLN A 96 -0.15 -6.21 -12.75
C GLN A 96 -1.02 -5.66 -11.60
N LEU A 97 -2.10 -4.95 -11.93
CA LEU A 97 -3.10 -4.50 -10.95
C LEU A 97 -3.85 -5.70 -10.35
N GLU A 98 -4.27 -6.67 -11.16
CA GLU A 98 -4.89 -7.92 -10.68
C GLU A 98 -3.94 -8.73 -9.78
N ASP A 99 -2.66 -8.83 -10.17
CA ASP A 99 -1.62 -9.49 -9.37
C ASP A 99 -1.43 -8.77 -8.02
N THR A 100 -1.39 -7.44 -8.03
CA THR A 100 -1.24 -6.62 -6.82
C THR A 100 -2.43 -6.75 -5.89
N LEU A 101 -3.65 -6.79 -6.43
CA LEU A 101 -4.87 -6.97 -5.63
C LEU A 101 -4.94 -8.37 -5.01
N SER A 102 -4.56 -9.41 -5.77
CA SER A 102 -4.50 -10.78 -5.28
C SER A 102 -3.58 -10.88 -4.08
N ALA A 103 -2.38 -10.32 -4.19
CA ALA A 103 -1.40 -10.50 -3.14
C ALA A 103 -1.66 -9.57 -1.92
N ALA A 104 -2.46 -8.49 -2.07
CA ALA A 104 -2.97 -7.70 -0.94
C ALA A 104 -3.98 -8.49 -0.11
N VAL A 105 -4.85 -9.26 -0.78
CA VAL A 105 -5.84 -10.14 -0.14
C VAL A 105 -5.14 -11.31 0.54
N GLU A 106 -4.12 -11.88 -0.09
CA GLU A 106 -3.27 -12.91 0.52
C GLU A 106 -2.57 -12.39 1.78
N LEU A 107 -2.03 -11.16 1.76
CA LEU A 107 -1.47 -10.53 2.97
C LEU A 107 -2.53 -10.42 4.07
N TYR A 108 -3.72 -9.96 3.74
CA TYR A 108 -4.82 -9.87 4.71
C TYR A 108 -5.19 -11.22 5.31
N ARG A 109 -5.25 -12.28 4.48
CA ARG A 109 -5.47 -13.65 4.95
C ARG A 109 -4.40 -14.10 5.93
N LEU A 110 -3.13 -14.02 5.51
CA LEU A 110 -1.99 -14.49 6.29
C LEU A 110 -1.85 -13.75 7.62
N THR A 111 -2.10 -12.44 7.61
CA THR A 111 -2.06 -11.63 8.83
C THR A 111 -3.24 -11.94 9.76
N ALA A 112 -4.43 -12.15 9.22
CA ALA A 112 -5.59 -12.57 10.00
C ALA A 112 -5.34 -13.90 10.73
N GLU A 113 -4.75 -14.87 10.01
CA GLU A 113 -4.37 -16.18 10.56
C GLU A 113 -3.31 -16.06 11.66
N ALA A 114 -2.27 -15.23 11.45
CA ALA A 114 -1.15 -15.13 12.37
C ALA A 114 -1.44 -14.30 13.62
N LEU A 115 -2.23 -13.22 13.50
CA LEU A 115 -2.36 -12.20 14.54
C LEU A 115 -3.75 -12.13 15.19
N GLY A 116 -4.73 -12.88 14.67
CA GLY A 116 -6.10 -12.77 15.16
C GLY A 116 -6.81 -11.47 14.72
N ASN A 117 -6.19 -10.72 13.82
CA ASN A 117 -6.77 -9.60 13.07
C ASN A 117 -6.09 -9.47 11.69
N GLY A 118 -6.87 -9.16 10.66
CA GLY A 118 -6.34 -8.98 9.31
C GLY A 118 -5.80 -7.57 9.09
N TYR A 119 -4.70 -7.47 8.34
CA TYR A 119 -4.09 -6.21 7.91
C TYR A 119 -4.14 -6.13 6.39
N PHE A 120 -4.78 -5.09 5.87
CA PHE A 120 -4.91 -4.87 4.42
C PHE A 120 -4.17 -3.59 4.03
N PRO A 121 -3.35 -3.59 2.96
CA PRO A 121 -2.71 -2.37 2.46
C PRO A 121 -3.74 -1.31 2.12
N ASP A 122 -3.47 -0.05 2.49
CA ASP A 122 -4.37 1.04 2.09
C ASP A 122 -4.18 1.39 0.61
N LEU A 123 -4.72 0.53 -0.25
CA LEU A 123 -4.80 0.75 -1.69
C LEU A 123 -5.83 1.81 -2.05
N PHE A 124 -6.66 2.24 -1.10
CA PHE A 124 -7.83 3.08 -1.38
C PHE A 124 -7.90 4.34 -0.50
N PRO A 125 -6.79 5.04 -0.21
CA PRO A 125 -6.76 6.11 0.77
C PRO A 125 -7.82 7.19 0.44
N PRO A 126 -8.41 7.84 1.46
CA PRO A 126 -9.35 8.92 1.26
C PRO A 126 -8.76 9.96 0.33
N GLN A 127 -9.38 10.15 -0.84
CA GLN A 127 -9.03 11.23 -1.74
C GLN A 127 -9.72 12.52 -1.28
N GLU A 128 -9.20 13.67 -1.71
CA GLU A 128 -9.70 15.01 -1.34
C GLU A 128 -11.20 15.20 -1.62
N ASP A 129 -11.80 14.36 -2.46
CA ASP A 129 -13.19 14.39 -2.91
C ASP A 129 -14.08 13.27 -2.30
N MET A 130 -13.62 12.55 -1.27
CA MET A 130 -14.32 11.38 -0.67
C MET A 130 -14.54 10.21 -1.64
N THR A 131 -13.90 10.20 -2.82
CA THR A 131 -13.98 9.07 -3.76
C THR A 131 -13.00 7.96 -3.37
N VAL A 132 -13.37 6.72 -3.72
CA VAL A 132 -12.55 5.53 -3.49
C VAL A 132 -11.88 5.16 -4.81
N ARG A 133 -10.55 5.30 -4.87
CA ARG A 133 -9.72 4.99 -6.07
C ARG A 133 -8.50 4.16 -5.67
N PHE A 134 -7.81 3.58 -6.64
CA PHE A 134 -6.48 2.98 -6.42
C PHE A 134 -5.45 4.07 -6.12
N GLY A 135 -5.32 4.45 -4.86
CA GLY A 135 -4.39 5.46 -4.38
C GLY A 135 -3.07 4.86 -3.91
N ASN A 136 -2.03 5.69 -3.81
CA ASN A 136 -0.67 5.29 -3.43
C ASN A 136 -0.08 4.19 -4.33
N MET A 137 -0.59 4.01 -5.55
CA MET A 137 -0.06 3.08 -6.54
C MET A 137 0.69 3.85 -7.62
N MET A 138 1.91 3.44 -7.93
CA MET A 138 2.71 4.02 -9.00
C MET A 138 3.13 2.95 -9.99
N TRP A 139 2.91 3.21 -11.28
CA TRP A 139 3.50 2.41 -12.36
C TRP A 139 4.85 3.01 -12.71
N GLY A 140 5.93 2.25 -12.50
CA GLY A 140 7.26 2.80 -12.62
C GLY A 140 8.37 1.80 -12.44
N LYS A 141 9.58 2.32 -12.25
CA LYS A 141 10.78 1.51 -12.11
C LYS A 141 11.37 1.65 -10.71
N VAL A 142 11.71 0.53 -10.10
CA VAL A 142 12.58 0.46 -8.91
C VAL A 142 13.86 -0.25 -9.34
N GLU A 143 14.98 0.47 -9.29
CA GLU A 143 16.27 0.04 -9.86
C GLU A 143 16.10 -0.34 -11.35
N ASP A 144 16.07 -1.65 -11.64
CA ASP A 144 15.94 -2.23 -12.98
C ASP A 144 14.63 -2.97 -13.24
N LYS A 145 13.70 -2.96 -12.28
CA LYS A 145 12.42 -3.64 -12.39
C LYS A 145 11.31 -2.62 -12.67
N LEU A 146 10.62 -2.78 -13.79
CA LEU A 146 9.39 -2.05 -14.12
C LEU A 146 8.20 -2.82 -13.54
N GLY A 147 7.24 -2.11 -12.93
CA GLY A 147 6.07 -2.73 -12.36
C GLY A 147 5.13 -1.74 -11.69
N LEU A 148 4.07 -2.29 -11.10
CA LEU A 148 3.15 -1.55 -10.26
C LEU A 148 3.60 -1.68 -8.81
N TYR A 149 3.75 -0.55 -8.11
CA TYR A 149 4.26 -0.50 -6.74
C TYR A 149 3.32 0.28 -5.84
N THR A 150 3.19 -0.13 -4.59
CA THR A 150 2.55 0.71 -3.56
C THR A 150 3.62 1.59 -2.91
N VAL A 151 3.40 2.90 -2.88
CA VAL A 151 4.45 3.89 -2.49
C VAL A 151 4.24 4.53 -1.13
N ASP A 152 3.13 4.24 -0.47
CA ASP A 152 2.84 4.71 0.89
C ASP A 152 1.79 3.78 1.50
N THR A 153 2.25 2.79 2.27
CA THR A 153 1.36 1.78 2.87
C THR A 153 1.11 2.01 4.34
N PHE A 154 1.63 3.08 4.93
CA PHE A 154 1.70 3.15 6.37
C PHE A 154 0.66 4.04 7.06
N PRO A 155 -0.05 3.49 8.07
CA PRO A 155 -0.07 2.07 8.48
C PRO A 155 -1.01 1.23 7.61
N LEU A 156 -0.71 -0.07 7.45
CA LEU A 156 -1.71 -1.07 7.06
C LEU A 156 -2.92 -0.83 7.94
N LEU A 157 -4.02 -0.40 7.34
CA LEU A 157 -5.17 -0.01 8.12
C LEU A 157 -5.64 -1.24 8.90
N SER A 158 -5.79 -1.06 10.21
CA SER A 158 -6.61 -1.94 11.06
C SER A 158 -8.06 -1.81 10.60
N MET A 159 -8.37 -2.31 9.41
CA MET A 159 -9.71 -2.33 8.85
C MET A 159 -10.34 -3.66 9.21
N SER A 160 -11.30 -3.59 10.12
CA SER A 160 -11.83 -4.70 10.88
C SER A 160 -13.01 -5.43 10.24
N ASP A 161 -13.23 -5.33 8.93
CA ASP A 161 -14.22 -6.18 8.26
C ASP A 161 -13.93 -6.28 6.76
N ALA A 162 -13.82 -7.52 6.26
CA ALA A 162 -13.60 -7.79 4.84
C ALA A 162 -14.75 -7.30 3.95
N GLU A 163 -15.96 -7.12 4.48
CA GLU A 163 -17.08 -6.50 3.78
C GLU A 163 -16.74 -5.07 3.33
N ASN A 164 -16.08 -4.29 4.20
CA ASN A 164 -15.67 -2.92 3.86
C ASN A 164 -14.57 -2.92 2.80
N ILE A 165 -13.58 -3.81 2.92
CA ILE A 165 -12.52 -3.98 1.91
C ILE A 165 -13.12 -4.35 0.56
N SER A 166 -14.02 -5.35 0.53
CA SER A 166 -14.76 -5.76 -0.67
C SER A 166 -15.56 -4.62 -1.31
N ARG A 167 -16.26 -3.83 -0.48
CA ARG A 167 -17.02 -2.67 -0.97
C ARG A 167 -16.11 -1.61 -1.59
N ARG A 168 -14.99 -1.28 -0.92
CA ARG A 168 -14.01 -0.31 -1.43
C ARG A 168 -13.36 -0.79 -2.73
N LEU A 169 -13.02 -2.09 -2.82
CA LEU A 169 -12.50 -2.70 -4.04
C LEU A 169 -13.45 -2.53 -5.22
N VAL A 170 -14.73 -2.90 -5.05
CA VAL A 170 -15.73 -2.78 -6.13
C VAL A 170 -15.91 -1.33 -6.59
N LEU A 171 -15.90 -0.37 -5.66
CA LEU A 171 -16.00 1.06 -6.00
C LEU A 171 -14.76 1.57 -6.73
N ALA A 172 -13.56 1.17 -6.28
CA ALA A 172 -12.30 1.55 -6.90
C ALA A 172 -12.19 0.98 -8.32
N VAL A 173 -12.57 -0.28 -8.52
CA VAL A 173 -12.59 -0.92 -9.86
C VAL A 173 -13.52 -0.15 -10.79
N LYS A 174 -14.77 0.11 -10.38
CA LYS A 174 -15.73 0.86 -11.22
C LYS A 174 -15.22 2.24 -11.62
N SER A 175 -14.62 2.96 -10.67
CA SER A 175 -14.05 4.28 -10.92
C SER A 175 -12.88 4.19 -11.89
N PHE A 176 -11.97 3.23 -11.68
CA PHE A 176 -10.84 2.98 -12.56
C PHE A 176 -11.28 2.64 -14.00
N GLU A 177 -12.25 1.74 -14.17
CA GLU A 177 -12.74 1.37 -15.50
C GLU A 177 -13.40 2.55 -16.21
N SER A 178 -14.17 3.37 -15.49
CA SER A 178 -14.80 4.57 -16.02
C SER A 178 -13.79 5.64 -16.42
N GLU A 179 -12.73 5.84 -15.62
CA GLU A 179 -11.72 6.87 -15.84
C GLU A 179 -10.72 6.48 -16.93
N LYS A 180 -10.33 5.19 -16.98
CA LYS A 180 -9.23 4.72 -17.82
C LYS A 180 -9.69 4.00 -19.10
N GLY A 181 -10.98 3.67 -19.21
CA GLY A 181 -11.56 3.01 -20.38
C GLY A 181 -11.07 1.57 -20.60
N VAL A 182 -10.51 0.94 -19.56
CA VAL A 182 -10.06 -0.46 -19.55
C VAL A 182 -10.91 -1.26 -18.58
N LYS A 183 -10.99 -2.58 -18.76
CA LYS A 183 -11.73 -3.47 -17.87
C LYS A 183 -10.80 -4.36 -17.07
N ILE A 184 -11.12 -4.53 -15.78
CA ILE A 184 -10.58 -5.60 -14.95
C ILE A 184 -11.50 -6.82 -15.14
N SER A 185 -10.96 -8.04 -15.08
CA SER A 185 -11.80 -9.24 -15.26
C SER A 185 -12.93 -9.27 -14.23
N PRO A 186 -14.22 -9.38 -14.66
CA PRO A 186 -15.33 -9.54 -13.73
C PRO A 186 -15.19 -10.80 -12.87
N GLU A 187 -14.70 -11.88 -13.45
CA GLU A 187 -14.43 -13.15 -12.76
C GLU A 187 -13.35 -12.97 -11.69
N PHE A 188 -12.32 -12.17 -11.99
CA PHE A 188 -11.30 -11.79 -11.02
C PHE A 188 -11.88 -11.01 -9.84
N VAL A 189 -12.69 -9.97 -10.10
CA VAL A 189 -13.31 -9.14 -9.05
C VAL A 189 -14.23 -9.99 -8.16
N GLU A 190 -15.01 -10.88 -8.77
CA GLU A 190 -15.87 -11.81 -8.05
C GLU A 190 -15.07 -12.77 -7.17
N LYS A 191 -14.00 -13.37 -7.72
CA LYS A 191 -13.10 -14.26 -6.98
C LYS A 191 -12.54 -13.57 -5.74
N ILE A 192 -11.91 -12.39 -5.91
CA ILE A 192 -11.28 -11.66 -4.80
C ILE A 192 -12.32 -11.24 -3.74
N THR A 193 -13.50 -10.79 -4.18
CA THR A 193 -14.58 -10.42 -3.26
C THR A 193 -15.05 -11.61 -2.42
N ARG A 194 -15.15 -12.80 -3.02
CA ARG A 194 -15.49 -14.04 -2.32
C ARG A 194 -14.41 -14.44 -1.31
N GLU A 195 -13.13 -14.39 -1.72
CA GLU A 195 -12.00 -14.70 -0.84
C GLU A 195 -11.99 -13.81 0.40
N LEU A 196 -12.17 -12.49 0.23
CA LEU A 196 -12.29 -11.54 1.33
C LEU A 196 -13.42 -11.91 2.30
N ILE A 197 -14.61 -12.23 1.79
CA ILE A 197 -15.76 -12.64 2.60
C ILE A 197 -15.50 -13.96 3.36
N GLU A 198 -14.80 -14.91 2.74
CA GLU A 198 -14.45 -16.19 3.37
C GLU A 198 -13.44 -16.02 4.51
N ILE A 199 -12.43 -15.17 4.33
CA ILE A 199 -11.45 -14.85 5.38
C ILE A 199 -12.16 -14.33 6.63
N ASP A 200 -13.09 -13.39 6.48
CA ASP A 200 -13.84 -12.81 7.61
C ASP A 200 -14.77 -13.83 8.29
N LYS A 201 -15.44 -14.70 7.52
CA LYS A 201 -16.25 -15.78 8.09
C LYS A 201 -15.45 -16.75 8.94
N ASN A 202 -14.27 -17.15 8.47
CA ASN A 202 -13.39 -18.05 9.19
C ASN A 202 -12.84 -17.37 10.45
N HIS A 203 -12.54 -16.08 10.35
CA HIS A 203 -12.10 -15.26 11.47
C HIS A 203 -13.16 -15.10 12.58
N LYS A 204 -14.42 -14.83 12.19
CA LYS A 204 -15.55 -14.70 13.13
C LYS A 204 -15.94 -16.03 13.79
N ARG A 205 -15.64 -17.18 13.17
CA ARG A 205 -15.90 -18.53 13.70
C ARG A 205 -14.84 -19.06 14.65
N GLY A 206 -13.60 -18.56 14.56
CA GLY A 206 -12.48 -18.94 15.43
C GLY A 206 -12.37 -18.12 16.72
N ARG A 207 -13.30 -17.20 16.97
CA ARG A 207 -13.41 -16.38 18.18
C ARG A 207 -14.50 -16.88 19.11
#